data_AF-A0A0F8X0N5-F1
#
_entry.id   AF-A0A0F8X0N5-F1
#
_cell.length_a   1.000
_cell.length_b   1.000
_cell.length_c   1.000
_cell.angle_alpha   90.00
_cell.angle_beta   90.00
_cell.angle_gamma   90.00
#
_symmetry.space_group_name_H-M   'P 1'
#
loop_
_entity.id
_entity.type
_entity.pdbx_description
1 polymer ?
#
loop_
_entity_poly.entity_id
_entity_poly.type
_entity_poly.pdbx_seq_one_letter_code
_entity_poly.pdbx_strand_id
1 'polypeptide(L)'
;MTTPCRILNVLMLKIAYHPIYKHPLPEGHRFPMEKYELLPQQLLHEGTVTKTDFYEPGMPDEKFILAVHTRDYVENLKNLNLDRRAERKTGFPLSAALVQREQIITQGTILGCEYALKHGIAFNIAGGTH
;
A
#
# COMPACT_ATOMS: atom_id res chain seq x y z
N MET A 1 -7.33 48.17 5.51
CA MET A 1 -6.23 47.36 4.96
C MET A 1 -6.46 45.92 5.39
N THR A 2 -7.19 45.18 4.58
CA THR A 2 -7.55 43.78 4.82
C THR A 2 -6.37 42.91 4.38
N THR A 3 -5.67 42.32 5.35
CA THR A 3 -4.66 41.29 5.11
C THR A 3 -5.32 40.18 4.28
N PRO A 4 -4.77 39.78 3.12
CA PRO A 4 -5.33 38.67 2.39
C PRO A 4 -5.21 37.42 3.26
N CYS A 5 -6.35 36.79 3.54
CA CYS A 5 -6.41 35.44 4.09
C CYS A 5 -5.45 34.59 3.25
N ARG A 6 -4.36 34.11 3.85
CA ARG A 6 -3.52 33.09 3.23
C ARG A 6 -4.46 31.95 2.90
N ILE A 7 -4.81 31.79 1.63
CA ILE A 7 -5.36 30.55 1.10
C ILE A 7 -4.41 29.49 1.64
N LEU A 8 -4.89 28.66 2.58
CA LEU A 8 -4.13 27.54 3.10
C LEU A 8 -3.55 26.86 1.86
N ASN A 9 -2.24 26.70 1.83
CA ASN A 9 -1.61 25.83 0.86
C ASN A 9 -2.25 24.46 1.16
N VAL A 10 -3.31 24.10 0.42
CA VAL A 10 -4.03 22.85 0.64
C VAL A 10 -2.99 21.79 0.33
N LEU A 11 -2.44 21.18 1.38
CA LEU A 11 -1.51 20.07 1.26
C LEU A 11 -2.21 19.04 0.38
N MET A 12 -1.74 18.90 -0.86
CA MET A 12 -2.33 17.98 -1.81
C MET A 12 -2.00 16.57 -1.33
N LEU A 13 -2.98 15.92 -0.68
CA LEU A 13 -2.80 14.60 -0.11
C LEU A 13 -2.61 13.59 -1.24
N LYS A 14 -1.52 12.82 -1.18
CA LYS A 14 -1.29 11.71 -2.12
C LYS A 14 -1.47 10.39 -1.39
N ILE A 15 -2.41 9.58 -1.86
CA ILE A 15 -2.79 8.32 -1.21
C ILE A 15 -2.63 7.15 -2.19
N ALA A 16 -1.75 6.19 -1.88
CA ALA A 16 -1.66 4.97 -2.66
C ALA A 16 -2.89 4.10 -2.41
N TYR A 17 -3.58 3.74 -3.50
CA TYR A 17 -4.67 2.76 -3.49
C TYR A 17 -4.64 1.94 -4.77
N HIS A 18 -4.78 0.62 -4.64
CA HIS A 18 -4.98 -0.28 -5.76
C HIS A 18 -6.05 -1.31 -5.39
N PRO A 19 -6.97 -1.69 -6.29
CA PRO A 19 -7.96 -2.73 -6.04
C PRO A 19 -7.40 -4.07 -5.49
N ILE A 20 -6.15 -4.43 -5.82
CA ILE A 20 -5.50 -5.67 -5.36
C ILE A 20 -5.25 -5.68 -3.84
N TYR A 21 -5.33 -4.52 -3.17
CA TYR A 21 -5.14 -4.41 -1.73
C TYR A 21 -6.19 -5.22 -0.95
N LYS A 22 -7.39 -5.39 -1.51
CA LYS A 22 -8.40 -6.33 -1.02
C LYS A 22 -8.08 -7.75 -1.54
N HIS A 23 -7.36 -8.52 -0.75
CA HIS A 23 -6.99 -9.90 -1.08
C HIS A 23 -8.06 -10.89 -0.60
N PRO A 24 -8.54 -11.83 -1.42
CA PRO A 24 -9.47 -12.85 -0.93
C PRO A 24 -8.80 -13.70 0.16
N LEU A 25 -9.53 -13.93 1.25
CA LEU A 25 -9.09 -14.79 2.35
C LEU A 25 -10.08 -15.92 2.57
N PRO A 26 -9.63 -17.07 3.11
CA PRO A 26 -10.52 -18.15 3.50
C PRO A 26 -11.62 -17.68 4.46
N GLU A 27 -12.78 -18.32 4.39
CA GLU A 27 -13.87 -18.08 5.33
C GLU A 27 -13.40 -18.25 6.78
N GLY A 28 -13.83 -17.35 7.67
CA GLY A 28 -13.42 -17.35 9.08
C GLY A 28 -12.02 -16.78 9.35
N HIS A 29 -11.30 -16.29 8.34
CA HIS A 29 -10.04 -15.60 8.57
C HIS A 29 -10.24 -14.31 9.38
N ARG A 30 -9.44 -14.11 10.43
CA ARG A 30 -9.62 -13.00 11.40
C ARG A 30 -9.15 -11.63 10.91
N PHE A 31 -8.40 -11.60 9.81
CA PHE A 31 -7.87 -10.35 9.26
C PHE A 31 -9.00 -9.54 8.60
N PRO A 32 -9.22 -8.26 8.99
CA PRO A 32 -10.33 -7.45 8.50
C PRO A 32 -10.03 -6.89 7.10
N MET A 33 -10.05 -7.75 6.08
CA MET A 33 -9.62 -7.41 4.72
C MET A 33 -10.51 -6.36 4.04
N GLU A 34 -11.81 -6.36 4.36
CA GLU A 34 -12.80 -5.42 3.82
C GLU A 34 -12.41 -3.95 4.04
N LYS A 35 -11.61 -3.65 5.07
CA LYS A 35 -11.15 -2.28 5.36
C LYS A 35 -10.44 -1.64 4.16
N TYR A 36 -9.74 -2.42 3.33
CA TYR A 36 -8.99 -1.86 2.20
C TYR A 36 -9.88 -1.39 1.05
N GLU A 37 -11.13 -1.85 0.99
CA GLU A 37 -12.15 -1.30 0.09
C GLU A 37 -12.95 -0.18 0.77
N LEU A 38 -13.25 -0.33 2.07
CA LEU A 38 -14.07 0.64 2.80
C LEU A 38 -13.35 1.96 3.10
N LEU A 39 -12.05 1.92 3.42
CA LEU A 39 -11.27 3.13 3.73
C LEU A 39 -11.27 4.17 2.60
N PRO A 40 -10.93 3.84 1.34
CA PRO A 40 -10.98 4.83 0.25
C PRO A 40 -12.41 5.32 -0.03
N GLN A 41 -13.42 4.46 0.12
CA GLN A 41 -14.84 4.85 -0.02
C GLN A 41 -15.26 5.84 1.06
N GLN A 42 -14.86 5.59 2.32
CA GLN A 42 -15.16 6.45 3.45
C GLN A 42 -14.51 7.84 3.28
N LEU A 43 -13.24 7.89 2.90
CA LEU A 43 -12.50 9.14 2.67
C LEU A 43 -13.14 10.01 1.56
N LEU A 44 -13.67 9.37 0.52
CA LEU A 44 -14.42 10.05 -0.54
C LEU A 44 -15.80 10.52 -0.05
N HIS A 45 -16.51 9.67 0.71
CA HIS A 45 -17.85 9.95 1.19
C HIS A 45 -17.89 11.14 2.16
N GLU A 46 -16.92 11.20 3.08
CA GLU A 46 -16.83 12.28 4.07
C GLU A 46 -16.18 13.57 3.52
N GLY A 47 -15.71 13.55 2.27
CA GLY A 47 -15.12 14.69 1.58
C GLY A 47 -13.70 15.06 2.04
N THR A 48 -13.01 14.17 2.78
CA THR A 48 -11.60 14.37 3.18
C THR A 48 -10.68 14.43 1.96
N VAL A 49 -10.99 13.65 0.92
CA VAL A 49 -10.26 13.62 -0.35
C VAL A 49 -11.20 13.50 -1.54
N THR A 50 -10.67 13.76 -2.71
CA THR A 50 -11.29 13.52 -4.02
C THR A 50 -10.59 12.38 -4.75
N LYS A 51 -11.16 11.92 -5.87
CA LYS A 51 -10.56 10.84 -6.67
C LYS A 51 -9.14 11.18 -7.17
N THR A 52 -8.81 12.46 -7.35
CA THR A 52 -7.50 12.91 -7.85
C THR A 52 -6.38 12.85 -6.81
N ASP A 53 -6.73 12.71 -5.53
CA ASP A 53 -5.76 12.57 -4.44
C ASP A 53 -5.15 11.16 -4.42
N PHE A 54 -5.90 10.16 -4.92
CA PHE A 54 -5.42 8.80 -5.05
C PHE A 54 -4.45 8.63 -6.22
N TYR A 55 -3.56 7.65 -6.10
CA TYR A 55 -2.76 7.12 -7.21
C TYR A 55 -2.65 5.60 -7.09
N GLU A 56 -2.55 4.94 -8.24
CA GLU A 56 -2.43 3.49 -8.34
C GLU A 56 -0.98 3.10 -8.59
N PRO A 57 -0.28 2.48 -7.62
CA PRO A 57 1.08 2.02 -7.82
C PRO A 57 1.16 0.79 -8.75
N GLY A 58 2.25 0.67 -9.48
CA GLY A 58 2.57 -0.52 -10.28
C GLY A 58 3.45 -1.52 -9.53
N MET A 59 4.13 -2.39 -10.29
CA MET A 59 5.17 -3.25 -9.73
C MET A 59 6.43 -2.45 -9.40
N PRO A 60 7.10 -2.72 -8.27
CA PRO A 60 8.36 -2.08 -7.94
C PRO A 60 9.51 -2.64 -8.78
N ASP A 61 10.52 -1.81 -8.99
CA ASP A 61 11.83 -2.29 -9.43
C ASP A 61 12.39 -3.24 -8.37
N GLU A 62 12.78 -4.45 -8.79
CA GLU A 62 13.26 -5.50 -7.90
C GLU A 62 14.46 -5.06 -7.08
N LYS A 63 15.27 -4.11 -7.57
CA LYS A 63 16.41 -3.57 -6.81
C LYS A 63 16.01 -2.99 -5.45
N PHE A 64 14.81 -2.42 -5.33
CA PHE A 64 14.33 -1.86 -4.07
C PHE A 64 13.94 -2.94 -3.08
N ILE A 65 13.41 -4.07 -3.56
CA ILE A 65 13.11 -5.23 -2.72
C ILE A 65 14.43 -5.87 -2.24
N LEU A 66 15.39 -6.05 -3.15
CA LEU A 66 16.69 -6.65 -2.86
C LEU A 66 17.62 -5.76 -2.03
N ALA A 67 17.30 -4.46 -1.88
CA ALA A 67 18.02 -3.57 -0.98
C ALA A 67 17.78 -3.91 0.50
N VAL A 68 16.71 -4.64 0.82
CA VAL A 68 16.31 -5.01 2.19
C VAL A 68 16.28 -6.53 2.38
N HIS A 69 15.75 -7.24 1.40
CA HIS A 69 15.57 -8.69 1.47
C HIS A 69 16.69 -9.44 0.74
N THR A 70 17.01 -10.64 1.22
CA THR A 70 17.96 -11.52 0.53
C THR A 70 17.34 -12.01 -0.79
N ARG A 71 18.19 -12.22 -1.80
CA ARG A 71 17.77 -12.78 -3.09
C ARG A 71 17.05 -14.11 -2.92
N ASP A 72 17.63 -15.02 -2.14
CA ASP A 72 17.04 -16.34 -1.87
C ASP A 72 15.63 -16.25 -1.27
N TYR A 73 15.38 -15.29 -0.38
CA TYR A 73 14.04 -15.09 0.16
C TYR A 73 13.06 -14.60 -0.90
N VAL A 74 13.46 -13.60 -1.70
CA VAL A 74 12.61 -13.02 -2.75
C VAL A 74 12.29 -14.06 -3.82
N GLU A 75 13.26 -14.86 -4.25
CA GLU A 75 13.07 -15.94 -5.22
C GLU A 75 12.15 -17.03 -4.66
N ASN A 76 12.36 -17.48 -3.42
CA ASN A 76 11.47 -18.46 -2.78
C ASN A 76 10.05 -17.90 -2.61
N LEU A 77 9.90 -16.63 -2.25
CA LEU A 77 8.60 -15.97 -2.14
C LEU A 77 7.87 -15.97 -3.49
N LYS A 78 8.53 -15.53 -4.56
CA LYS A 78 7.96 -15.47 -5.92
C LYS A 78 7.64 -16.84 -6.50
N ASN A 79 8.45 -17.85 -6.19
CA ASN A 79 8.25 -19.23 -6.63
C ASN A 79 7.32 -20.03 -5.71
N LEU A 80 6.69 -19.39 -4.72
CA LEU A 80 5.79 -20.01 -3.74
C LEU A 80 6.45 -21.17 -2.97
N ASN A 81 7.75 -21.05 -2.74
CA ASN A 81 8.61 -22.04 -2.10
C ASN A 81 9.11 -21.57 -0.72
N LEU A 82 8.32 -20.77 0.00
CA LEU A 82 8.63 -20.47 1.38
C LEU A 82 8.48 -21.72 2.24
N ASP A 83 9.39 -21.91 3.19
CA ASP A 83 9.18 -22.91 4.21
C ASP A 83 7.93 -22.57 5.05
N ARG A 84 7.36 -23.59 5.69
CA ARG A 84 6.13 -23.44 6.48
C ARG A 84 6.28 -22.45 7.64
N ARG A 85 7.49 -22.25 8.16
CA ARG A 85 7.76 -21.31 9.26
C ARG A 85 7.71 -19.88 8.74
N ALA A 86 8.30 -19.61 7.59
CA ALA A 86 8.28 -18.32 6.90
C ALA A 86 6.87 -17.98 6.44
N GLU A 87 6.14 -18.91 5.82
CA GLU A 87 4.73 -18.70 5.45
C GLU A 87 3.87 -18.34 6.66
N ARG A 88 4.00 -19.06 7.78
CA ARG A 88 3.23 -18.73 9.01
C ARG A 88 3.51 -17.33 9.55
N LYS A 89 4.71 -16.77 9.32
CA LYS A 89 5.06 -15.41 9.76
C LYS A 89 4.35 -14.33 8.94
N THR A 90 4.00 -14.61 7.68
CA THR A 90 3.28 -13.63 6.85
C THR A 90 1.85 -13.39 7.36
N GLY A 91 1.28 -14.36 8.09
CA GLY A 91 -0.10 -14.31 8.57
C GLY A 91 -1.15 -14.57 7.48
N PHE A 92 -0.72 -14.93 6.27
CA PHE A 92 -1.59 -15.16 5.12
C PHE A 92 -1.20 -16.44 4.37
N PRO A 93 -2.15 -17.18 3.79
CA PRO A 93 -1.85 -18.28 2.89
C PRO A 93 -1.01 -17.81 1.70
N LEU A 94 0.12 -18.46 1.43
CA LEU A 94 0.99 -18.06 0.34
C LEU A 94 0.33 -18.31 -1.02
N SER A 95 0.30 -17.28 -1.86
CA SER A 95 -0.22 -17.38 -3.23
C SER A 95 0.45 -16.34 -4.13
N ALA A 96 0.45 -16.56 -5.44
CA ALA A 96 0.98 -15.57 -6.39
C ALA A 96 0.27 -14.21 -6.28
N ALA A 97 -1.05 -14.24 -6.02
CA ALA A 97 -1.84 -13.03 -5.80
C ALA A 97 -1.43 -12.28 -4.52
N LEU A 98 -1.07 -12.99 -3.44
CA LEU A 98 -0.53 -12.37 -2.24
C LEU A 98 0.83 -11.72 -2.53
N VAL A 99 1.74 -12.42 -3.20
CA VAL A 99 3.07 -11.88 -3.54
C VAL A 99 2.95 -10.62 -4.40
N GLN A 100 2.11 -10.66 -5.44
CA GLN A 100 1.84 -9.50 -6.29
C GLN A 100 1.28 -8.33 -5.47
N ARG A 101 0.33 -8.59 -4.58
CA ARG A 101 -0.23 -7.58 -3.68
C ARG A 101 0.84 -6.91 -2.83
N GLU A 102 1.69 -7.68 -2.14
CA GLU A 102 2.73 -7.12 -1.29
C GLU A 102 3.74 -6.26 -2.06
N GLN A 103 4.07 -6.66 -3.29
CA GLN A 103 4.94 -5.87 -4.16
C GLN A 103 4.29 -4.54 -4.56
N ILE A 104 3.01 -4.54 -4.93
CA ILE A 104 2.28 -3.31 -5.29
C ILE A 104 2.11 -2.39 -4.06
N ILE A 105 1.84 -2.95 -2.87
CA ILE A 105 1.83 -2.18 -1.61
C ILE A 105 3.19 -1.52 -1.38
N THR A 106 4.27 -2.27 -1.58
CA THR A 106 5.65 -1.76 -1.45
C THR A 106 5.90 -0.59 -2.40
N GLN A 107 5.50 -0.71 -3.67
CA GLN A 107 5.62 0.38 -4.63
C GLN A 107 4.76 1.59 -4.25
N GLY A 108 3.57 1.38 -3.66
CA GLY A 108 2.76 2.43 -3.07
C GLY A 108 3.51 3.22 -2.00
N THR A 109 4.28 2.56 -1.14
CA THR A 109 5.12 3.22 -0.14
C THR A 109 6.30 3.96 -0.77
N ILE A 110 6.97 3.38 -1.78
CA ILE A 110 8.10 4.01 -2.49
C ILE A 110 7.66 5.33 -3.14
N LEU A 111 6.57 5.31 -3.93
CA LEU A 111 6.00 6.53 -4.53
C LEU A 111 5.49 7.48 -3.46
N GLY A 112 4.93 6.95 -2.37
CA GLY A 112 4.51 7.73 -1.21
C GLY A 112 5.65 8.56 -0.64
N CYS A 113 6.86 8.00 -0.51
CA CYS A 113 8.03 8.76 -0.07
C CYS A 113 8.35 9.91 -1.04
N GLU A 114 8.32 9.67 -2.35
CA GLU A 114 8.55 10.73 -3.36
C GLU A 114 7.50 11.84 -3.30
N TYR A 115 6.22 11.46 -3.11
CA TYR A 115 5.14 12.43 -2.92
C TYR A 115 5.26 13.18 -1.61
N ALA A 116 5.63 12.53 -0.51
CA ALA A 116 5.82 13.18 0.78
C ALA A 116 6.96 14.21 0.74
N LEU A 117 8.05 13.93 0.01
CA LEU A 117 9.13 14.91 -0.21
C LEU A 117 8.64 16.16 -0.96
N LYS A 118 7.65 16.03 -1.84
CA LYS A 118 7.09 17.14 -2.64
C LYS A 118 5.92 17.87 -1.96
N HIS A 119 5.09 17.13 -1.23
CA HIS A 119 3.81 17.59 -0.70
C HIS A 119 3.75 17.57 0.82
N GLY A 120 4.85 17.27 1.51
CA GLY A 120 4.97 17.21 2.97
C GLY A 120 4.44 15.90 3.59
N ILE A 121 3.43 15.27 2.99
CA ILE A 121 2.83 14.03 3.48
C ILE A 121 2.29 13.17 2.34
N ALA A 122 2.32 11.86 2.52
CA ALA A 122 1.62 10.88 1.68
C ALA A 122 1.17 9.69 2.52
N PHE A 123 0.13 8.99 2.06
CA PHE A 123 -0.44 7.82 2.73
C PHE A 123 -0.45 6.61 1.79
N ASN A 124 -0.57 5.41 2.37
CA ASN A 124 -0.79 4.17 1.65
C ASN A 124 -1.88 3.36 2.38
N ILE A 125 -2.98 3.07 1.69
CA ILE A 125 -4.15 2.38 2.28
C ILE A 125 -3.78 1.04 2.90
N ALA A 126 -2.80 0.33 2.32
CA ALA A 126 -2.45 -1.04 2.72
C ALA A 126 -1.02 -1.23 3.24
N GLY A 127 -0.27 -0.14 3.45
CA GLY A 127 1.09 -0.19 4.00
C GLY A 127 1.15 -0.60 5.48
N GLY A 128 2.36 -0.54 6.07
CA GLY A 128 2.57 -0.85 7.49
C GLY A 128 2.66 -2.34 7.83
N THR A 129 2.90 -3.19 6.82
CA THR A 129 3.27 -4.59 7.01
C THR A 129 4.69 -4.66 7.57
N HIS A 130 4.87 -5.30 8.73
CA HIS A 130 6.12 -5.37 9.49
C HIS A 130 6.62 -6.82 9.57
#